data_AF-A0A3M1GAC9-F1
#
_entry.id   AF-A0A3M1GAC9-F1
#
_cell.length_a   1.000
_cell.length_b   1.000
_cell.length_c   1.000
_cell.angle_alpha   90.00
_cell.angle_beta   90.00
_cell.angle_gamma   90.00
#
_symmetry.space_group_name_H-M   'P 1'
#
loop_
_entity.id
_entity.type
_entity.pdbx_description
1 polymer ?
#
loop_
_entity_poly.entity_id
_entity_poly.type
_entity_poly.pdbx_seq_one_letter_code
_entity_poly.pdbx_strand_id
1 'polypeptide(L)'
;MQTALTLFNRTWWWKTLLVLLAMAVMVRLGLWQLDRLDQRRAYNAELAAKLAAAPLVITGADLPEPPAALRNRKAVVQGEYDYAHQIAVKNQNFQGQPGVHLVTPLRIQGSDRAILVVRGWVPVELAGVENWPQFEEEAQGPLSGYLQTSQKMPGGATSAIPDDPVTGWFRLDIEAIQTQMPYLLLPVALQLEAEDGRPYDALPKRVEPDLSLSEGNHLSYAIQWFAFAIIAGIVYIALVRQQEQKHPPR
;
A
#
# COMPACT_ATOMS: atom_id res chain seq x y z
N MET A 1 -3.95 21.53 50.63
CA MET A 1 -5.23 21.02 51.18
C MET A 1 -6.43 21.81 50.65
N GLN A 2 -6.37 23.13 50.53
CA GLN A 2 -7.48 23.98 50.05
C GLN A 2 -7.90 23.71 48.59
N THR A 3 -6.95 23.51 47.67
CA THR A 3 -7.22 23.19 46.25
C THR A 3 -7.95 21.86 46.04
N ALA A 4 -7.83 20.92 46.99
CA ALA A 4 -8.58 19.67 46.94
C ALA A 4 -10.06 19.88 47.33
N LEU A 5 -10.36 20.81 48.25
CA LEU A 5 -11.73 21.05 48.72
C LEU A 5 -12.60 21.79 47.69
N THR A 6 -12.00 22.63 46.84
CA THR A 6 -12.71 23.32 45.74
C THR A 6 -12.99 22.44 44.54
N LEU A 7 -12.08 21.50 44.20
CA LEU A 7 -12.29 20.50 43.14
C LEU A 7 -13.55 19.63 43.36
N PHE A 8 -13.98 19.48 44.61
CA PHE A 8 -15.15 18.69 45.02
C PHE A 8 -16.33 19.53 45.56
N ASN A 9 -16.33 20.86 45.36
CA ASN A 9 -17.50 21.70 45.65
C ASN A 9 -18.64 21.42 44.64
N ARG A 10 -19.91 21.57 45.07
CA ARG A 10 -21.14 21.20 44.35
C ARG A 10 -21.26 21.79 42.92
N THR A 11 -20.56 22.88 42.62
CA THR A 11 -20.55 23.55 41.31
C THR A 11 -19.36 23.19 40.41
N TRP A 12 -18.30 22.57 40.94
CA TRP A 12 -17.03 22.31 40.22
C TRP A 12 -16.74 20.84 39.97
N TRP A 13 -17.32 19.92 40.75
CA TRP A 13 -17.08 18.48 40.61
C TRP A 13 -17.36 17.96 39.19
N TRP A 14 -18.43 18.42 38.52
CA TRP A 14 -18.77 17.98 37.16
C TRP A 14 -17.80 18.52 36.10
N LYS A 15 -17.22 19.71 36.32
CA LYS A 15 -16.17 20.28 35.47
C LYS A 15 -14.87 19.51 35.63
N THR A 16 -14.51 19.15 36.87
CA THR A 16 -13.37 18.27 37.16
C THR A 16 -13.55 16.95 36.43
N LEU A 17 -14.73 16.33 36.54
CA LEU A 17 -15.02 15.06 35.87
C LEU A 17 -14.91 15.17 34.35
N LEU A 18 -15.45 16.24 33.76
CA LEU A 18 -15.41 16.47 32.32
C LEU A 18 -13.97 16.64 31.82
N VAL A 19 -13.14 17.41 32.53
CA VAL A 19 -11.72 17.59 32.16
C VAL A 19 -10.95 16.29 32.31
N LEU A 20 -11.16 15.53 33.39
CA LEU A 20 -10.55 14.22 33.58
C LEU A 20 -10.95 13.24 32.47
N LEU A 21 -12.22 13.24 32.07
CA LEU A 21 -12.71 12.43 30.96
C LEU A 21 -12.05 12.86 29.64
N ALA A 22 -11.97 14.16 29.36
CA ALA A 22 -11.33 14.68 28.15
C ALA A 22 -9.83 14.31 28.11
N MET A 23 -9.11 14.46 29.23
CA MET A 23 -7.71 14.03 29.35
C MET A 23 -7.58 12.51 29.14
N ALA A 24 -8.47 11.70 29.73
CA ALA A 24 -8.46 10.25 29.55
C ALA A 24 -8.66 9.85 28.09
N VAL A 25 -9.56 10.53 27.37
CA VAL A 25 -9.76 10.34 25.93
C VAL A 25 -8.50 10.71 25.14
N MET A 26 -7.89 11.87 25.42
CA MET A 26 -6.64 12.29 24.76
C MET A 26 -5.51 11.30 24.99
N VAL A 27 -5.31 10.83 26.23
CA VAL A 27 -4.32 9.79 26.54
C VAL A 27 -4.63 8.50 25.77
N ARG A 28 -5.90 8.07 25.72
CA ARG A 28 -6.29 6.89 24.95
C ARG A 28 -6.02 7.04 23.46
N LEU A 29 -6.23 8.22 22.88
CA LEU A 29 -5.88 8.51 21.48
C LEU A 29 -4.36 8.47 21.26
N GLY A 30 -3.57 8.97 22.22
CA GLY A 30 -2.12 8.87 22.18
C GLY A 30 -1.63 7.42 22.19
N LEU A 31 -2.19 6.58 23.07
CA LEU A 31 -1.89 5.14 23.10
C LEU A 31 -2.28 4.44 21.81
N TRP A 32 -3.47 4.74 21.26
CA TRP A 32 -3.90 4.18 19.98
C TRP A 32 -2.96 4.55 18.82
N GLN A 33 -2.40 5.76 18.81
CA GLN A 33 -1.39 6.14 17.83
C GLN A 33 -0.09 5.36 17.99
N LEU A 34 0.34 5.06 19.22
CA LEU A 34 1.49 4.20 19.47
C LEU A 34 1.23 2.75 19.01
N ASP A 35 0.04 2.21 19.29
CA ASP A 35 -0.34 0.88 18.79
C ASP A 35 -0.29 0.80 17.25
N ARG A 36 -0.77 1.87 16.58
CA ARG A 36 -0.68 1.98 15.12
C ARG A 36 0.76 2.09 14.60
N LEU A 37 1.61 2.81 15.32
CA LEU A 37 3.03 2.90 15.02
C LEU A 37 3.70 1.52 15.08
N ASP A 38 3.43 0.75 16.14
CA ASP A 38 4.04 -0.58 16.31
C ASP A 38 3.55 -1.56 15.26
N GLN A 39 2.26 -1.54 14.91
CA GLN A 39 1.73 -2.30 13.77
C GLN A 39 2.45 -1.96 12.46
N ARG A 40 2.65 -0.66 12.21
CA ARG A 40 3.35 -0.18 11.01
C ARG A 40 4.81 -0.63 11.00
N ARG A 41 5.50 -0.57 12.14
CA ARG A 41 6.88 -1.04 12.29
C ARG A 41 7.02 -2.53 12.05
N ALA A 42 6.11 -3.35 12.60
CA ALA A 42 6.11 -4.79 12.38
C ALA A 42 5.96 -5.12 10.88
N TYR A 43 4.99 -4.49 10.21
CA TYR A 43 4.82 -4.62 8.76
C TYR A 43 6.06 -4.17 7.97
N ASN A 44 6.65 -3.03 8.34
CA ASN A 44 7.84 -2.52 7.68
C ASN A 44 9.04 -3.46 7.87
N ALA A 45 9.19 -4.08 9.05
CA ALA A 45 10.24 -5.06 9.30
C ALA A 45 10.09 -6.30 8.42
N GLU A 46 8.87 -6.83 8.26
CA GLU A 46 8.59 -7.94 7.35
C GLU A 46 8.89 -7.56 5.89
N LEU A 47 8.45 -6.38 5.45
CA LEU A 47 8.70 -5.89 4.10
C LEU A 47 10.21 -5.68 3.86
N ALA A 48 10.93 -5.08 4.81
CA ALA A 48 12.38 -4.88 4.72
C ALA A 48 13.12 -6.22 4.59
N ALA A 49 12.73 -7.25 5.35
CA ALA A 49 13.30 -8.59 5.22
C ALA A 49 13.07 -9.20 3.83
N LYS A 50 11.86 -9.04 3.26
CA LYS A 50 11.55 -9.49 1.90
C LYS A 50 12.35 -8.76 0.82
N LEU A 51 12.60 -7.47 1.02
CA LEU A 51 13.39 -6.65 0.09
C LEU A 51 14.89 -6.97 0.16
N ALA A 52 15.40 -7.30 1.36
CA ALA A 52 16.81 -7.61 1.58
C ALA A 52 17.22 -9.03 1.15
N ALA A 53 16.28 -9.98 1.11
CA ALA A 53 16.60 -11.35 0.73
C ALA A 53 16.91 -11.49 -0.78
N ALA A 54 17.75 -12.46 -1.15
CA ALA A 54 18.16 -12.67 -2.55
C ALA A 54 16.95 -12.87 -3.47
N PRO A 55 16.93 -12.33 -4.71
CA PRO A 55 15.76 -12.45 -5.59
C PRO A 55 15.33 -13.90 -5.81
N LEU A 56 14.02 -14.15 -5.77
CA LEU A 56 13.46 -15.47 -6.09
C LEU A 56 13.56 -15.73 -7.60
N VAL A 57 14.22 -16.82 -7.99
CA VAL A 57 14.31 -17.22 -9.40
C VAL A 57 13.04 -17.98 -9.79
N ILE A 58 12.31 -17.46 -10.77
CA ILE A 58 11.09 -18.07 -11.30
C ILE A 58 11.44 -18.94 -12.51
N THR A 59 11.17 -20.23 -12.40
CA THR A 59 11.50 -21.25 -13.41
C THR A 59 10.26 -21.94 -14.01
N GLY A 60 9.06 -21.48 -13.64
CA GLY A 60 7.79 -22.11 -14.04
C GLY A 60 7.40 -23.34 -13.19
N ALA A 61 8.24 -23.73 -12.23
CA ALA A 61 7.82 -24.65 -11.17
C ALA A 61 6.78 -23.99 -10.24
N ASP A 62 6.18 -24.79 -9.36
CA ASP A 62 5.31 -24.26 -8.32
C ASP A 62 6.08 -23.34 -7.37
N LEU A 63 5.40 -22.30 -6.88
CA LEU A 63 5.98 -21.32 -6.01
C LEU A 63 6.32 -21.94 -4.64
N PRO A 64 7.44 -21.55 -4.00
CA PRO A 64 7.88 -22.12 -2.73
C PRO A 64 6.98 -21.75 -1.55
N GLU A 65 6.17 -20.69 -1.71
CA GLU A 65 5.27 -20.16 -0.70
C GLU A 65 3.94 -19.75 -1.34
N PRO A 66 2.86 -19.63 -0.55
CA PRO A 66 1.59 -19.11 -1.05
C PRO A 66 1.75 -17.70 -1.67
N PRO A 67 1.00 -17.36 -2.73
CA PRO A 67 1.11 -16.05 -3.41
C PRO A 67 1.06 -14.84 -2.47
N ALA A 68 0.20 -14.89 -1.45
CA ALA A 68 0.06 -13.82 -0.46
C ALA A 68 1.36 -13.54 0.32
N ALA A 69 2.14 -14.58 0.66
CA ALA A 69 3.41 -14.44 1.36
C ALA A 69 4.49 -13.85 0.43
N LEU A 70 4.40 -14.13 -0.87
CA LEU A 70 5.33 -13.64 -1.89
C LEU A 70 5.07 -12.21 -2.36
N ARG A 71 3.99 -11.56 -1.92
CA ARG A 71 3.71 -10.17 -2.28
C ARG A 71 4.88 -9.25 -1.93
N ASN A 72 5.28 -8.40 -2.87
CA ASN A 72 6.42 -7.48 -2.82
C ASN A 72 7.79 -8.16 -2.67
N ARG A 73 7.88 -9.48 -2.86
CA ARG A 73 9.17 -10.19 -2.92
C ARG A 73 9.86 -9.88 -4.23
N LYS A 74 11.16 -9.57 -4.19
CA LYS A 74 11.97 -9.42 -5.40
C LYS A 74 12.12 -10.77 -6.10
N ALA A 75 11.92 -10.81 -7.40
CA ALA A 75 12.01 -11.99 -8.22
C ALA A 75 12.67 -11.70 -9.56
N VAL A 76 13.26 -12.74 -10.14
CA VAL A 76 13.88 -12.72 -11.47
C VAL A 76 13.29 -13.85 -12.29
N VAL A 77 12.93 -13.56 -13.54
CA VAL A 77 12.39 -14.54 -14.48
C VAL A 77 13.01 -14.34 -15.85
N GLN A 78 13.30 -15.43 -16.55
CA GLN A 78 13.76 -15.39 -17.93
C GLN A 78 12.72 -16.03 -18.84
N GLY A 79 12.52 -15.44 -20.01
CA GLY A 79 11.48 -15.85 -20.93
C GLY A 79 11.32 -14.91 -22.11
N GLU A 80 10.28 -15.15 -22.89
CA GLU A 80 9.94 -14.34 -24.07
C GLU A 80 8.55 -13.73 -23.91
N TYR A 81 8.41 -12.46 -24.31
CA TYR A 81 7.13 -11.78 -24.25
C TYR A 81 6.17 -12.30 -25.31
N ASP A 82 4.92 -12.50 -24.92
CA ASP A 82 3.81 -12.82 -25.81
C ASP A 82 2.93 -11.58 -26.00
N TYR A 83 3.34 -10.71 -26.93
CA TYR A 83 2.63 -9.48 -27.23
C TYR A 83 1.24 -9.70 -27.86
N ALA A 84 1.00 -10.87 -28.46
CA ALA A 84 -0.31 -11.21 -29.02
C ALA A 84 -1.40 -11.33 -27.93
N HIS A 85 -1.01 -11.66 -26.70
CA HIS A 85 -1.91 -11.75 -25.54
C HIS A 85 -1.68 -10.63 -24.52
N GLN A 86 -1.08 -9.50 -24.94
CA GLN A 86 -0.96 -8.33 -24.11
C GLN A 86 -2.35 -7.80 -23.69
N ILE A 87 -2.43 -7.31 -22.46
CA ILE A 87 -3.61 -6.63 -21.93
C ILE A 87 -3.21 -5.30 -21.28
N ALA A 88 -4.19 -4.45 -21.04
CA ALA A 88 -4.06 -3.21 -20.29
C ALA A 88 -4.92 -3.26 -19.03
N VAL A 89 -4.33 -2.94 -17.87
CA VAL A 89 -5.08 -2.67 -16.64
C VAL A 89 -5.42 -1.18 -16.61
N LYS A 90 -6.71 -0.88 -16.67
CA LYS A 90 -7.31 0.46 -16.78
C LYS A 90 -7.35 1.19 -15.43
N ASN A 91 -7.73 2.47 -15.48
CA ASN A 91 -7.92 3.35 -14.33
C ASN A 91 -6.67 3.46 -13.45
N GLN A 92 -5.49 3.48 -14.09
CA GLN A 92 -4.23 3.70 -13.39
C GLN A 92 -3.92 5.20 -13.40
N ASN A 93 -3.27 5.66 -12.34
CA ASN A 93 -2.87 7.05 -12.20
C ASN A 93 -1.38 7.12 -11.90
N PHE A 94 -0.66 7.91 -12.70
CA PHE A 94 0.75 8.21 -12.46
C PHE A 94 0.92 9.72 -12.39
N GLN A 95 1.36 10.21 -11.22
CA GLN A 95 1.59 11.64 -10.98
C GLN A 95 0.41 12.56 -11.33
N GLY A 96 -0.82 12.08 -11.12
CA GLY A 96 -2.05 12.84 -11.39
C GLY A 96 -2.54 12.76 -12.84
N GLN A 97 -1.86 11.99 -13.70
CA GLN A 97 -2.29 11.73 -15.06
C GLN A 97 -2.98 10.36 -15.17
N PRO A 98 -4.16 10.29 -15.80
CA PRO A 98 -4.85 9.03 -16.03
C PRO A 98 -4.15 8.20 -17.12
N GLY A 99 -4.19 6.89 -16.97
CA GLY A 99 -3.62 5.97 -17.95
C GLY A 99 -3.89 4.52 -17.63
N VAL A 100 -3.06 3.65 -18.20
CA VAL A 100 -3.16 2.19 -18.04
C VAL A 100 -1.81 1.59 -17.74
N HIS A 101 -1.78 0.44 -17.09
CA HIS A 101 -0.60 -0.41 -17.05
C HIS A 101 -0.65 -1.41 -18.18
N LEU A 102 0.40 -1.45 -19.02
CA LEU A 102 0.57 -2.54 -19.98
C LEU A 102 1.06 -3.78 -19.25
N VAL A 103 0.37 -4.89 -19.46
CA VAL A 103 0.67 -6.18 -18.84
C VAL A 103 0.80 -7.21 -19.95
N THR A 104 1.99 -7.77 -20.08
CA THR A 104 2.33 -8.72 -21.15
C THR A 104 2.66 -10.05 -20.51
N PRO A 105 2.04 -11.16 -20.94
CA PRO A 105 2.49 -12.47 -20.53
C PRO A 105 3.93 -12.72 -20.99
N LEU A 106 4.72 -13.33 -20.11
CA LEU A 106 6.07 -13.79 -20.41
C LEU A 106 6.07 -15.32 -20.34
N ARG A 107 6.30 -15.96 -21.48
CA ARG A 107 6.49 -17.42 -21.58
C ARG A 107 7.80 -17.76 -20.88
N ILE A 108 7.71 -18.53 -19.79
CA ILE A 108 8.89 -18.80 -18.95
C ILE A 108 9.79 -19.79 -19.69
N GLN A 109 11.08 -19.47 -19.79
CA GLN A 109 12.04 -20.29 -20.51
C GLN A 109 12.09 -21.73 -19.94
N GLY A 110 11.96 -22.73 -20.82
CA GLY A 110 11.98 -24.14 -20.42
C GLY A 110 10.70 -24.62 -19.72
N SER A 111 9.60 -23.86 -19.78
CA SER A 111 8.32 -24.21 -19.17
C SER A 111 7.15 -23.95 -20.14
N ASP A 112 6.06 -24.69 -19.95
CA ASP A 112 4.79 -24.43 -20.65
C ASP A 112 3.94 -23.35 -19.97
N ARG A 113 4.41 -22.80 -18.84
CA ARG A 113 3.73 -21.76 -18.07
C ARG A 113 4.18 -20.36 -18.46
N ALA A 114 3.38 -19.37 -18.10
CA ALA A 114 3.72 -17.96 -18.22
C ALA A 114 3.53 -17.21 -16.90
N ILE A 115 4.19 -16.06 -16.79
CA ILE A 115 3.94 -15.08 -15.73
C ILE A 115 3.45 -13.78 -16.37
N LEU A 116 2.44 -13.14 -15.79
CA LEU A 116 2.05 -11.81 -16.23
C LEU A 116 3.11 -10.79 -15.79
N VAL A 117 3.62 -9.99 -16.72
CA VAL A 117 4.60 -8.95 -16.44
C VAL A 117 3.94 -7.59 -16.58
N VAL A 118 3.84 -6.84 -15.48
CA VAL A 118 3.42 -5.44 -15.48
C VAL A 118 4.61 -4.59 -15.94
N ARG A 119 4.59 -4.20 -17.21
CA ARG A 119 5.71 -3.51 -17.88
C ARG A 119 5.81 -2.03 -17.52
N GLY A 120 4.69 -1.42 -17.15
CA GLY A 120 4.64 -0.04 -16.69
C GLY A 120 3.40 0.72 -17.16
N TRP A 121 3.34 1.99 -16.77
CA TRP A 121 2.24 2.90 -17.06
C TRP A 121 2.41 3.63 -18.40
N VAL A 122 1.31 3.78 -19.13
CA VAL A 122 1.21 4.65 -20.32
C VAL A 122 0.02 5.60 -20.16
N PRO A 123 0.12 6.85 -20.66
CA PRO A 123 -0.96 7.82 -20.61
C PRO A 123 -2.17 7.33 -21.41
N VAL A 124 -3.39 7.74 -21.01
CA VAL A 124 -4.64 7.26 -21.62
C VAL A 124 -4.72 7.57 -23.11
N GLU A 125 -4.11 8.68 -23.55
CA GLU A 125 -4.06 9.13 -24.94
C GLU A 125 -3.27 8.17 -25.84
N LEU A 126 -2.35 7.38 -25.28
CA LEU A 126 -1.53 6.40 -26.00
C LEU A 126 -1.92 4.95 -25.64
N ALA A 127 -2.98 4.74 -24.85
CA ALA A 127 -3.36 3.43 -24.33
C ALA A 127 -4.08 2.53 -25.36
N GLY A 128 -4.47 3.06 -26.52
CA GLY A 128 -5.13 2.33 -27.59
C GLY A 128 -4.28 1.16 -28.12
N VAL A 129 -4.93 0.04 -28.46
CA VAL A 129 -4.23 -1.19 -28.90
C VAL A 129 -3.39 -0.95 -30.15
N GLU A 130 -3.84 -0.05 -31.03
CA GLU A 130 -3.11 0.39 -32.22
C GLU A 130 -1.75 1.03 -31.92
N ASN A 131 -1.58 1.58 -30.72
CA ASN A 131 -0.35 2.22 -30.27
C ASN A 131 0.62 1.24 -29.61
N TRP A 132 0.16 0.05 -29.21
CA TRP A 132 0.97 -0.89 -28.42
C TRP A 132 2.29 -1.34 -29.07
N PRO A 133 2.37 -1.57 -30.40
CA PRO A 133 3.62 -1.97 -31.04
C PRO A 133 4.80 -1.02 -30.79
N GLN A 134 4.52 0.28 -30.58
CA GLN A 134 5.57 1.26 -30.30
C GLN A 134 6.21 1.08 -28.90
N PHE A 135 5.54 0.35 -28.01
CA PHE A 135 6.00 0.09 -26.65
C PHE A 135 6.60 -1.31 -26.50
N GLU A 136 6.66 -2.13 -27.55
CA GLU A 136 7.23 -3.47 -27.47
C GLU A 136 8.74 -3.39 -27.21
N GLU A 137 9.18 -4.17 -26.21
CA GLU A 137 10.59 -4.36 -25.87
C GLU A 137 10.91 -5.85 -25.92
N GLU A 138 12.10 -6.20 -26.39
CA GLU A 138 12.59 -7.57 -26.25
C GLU A 138 13.03 -7.83 -24.80
N ALA A 139 12.85 -9.06 -24.33
CA ALA A 139 13.40 -9.48 -23.05
C ALA A 139 14.90 -9.75 -23.23
N GLN A 140 15.74 -8.72 -23.04
CA GLN A 140 17.20 -8.80 -23.17
C GLN A 140 17.87 -9.47 -21.96
N GLY A 141 17.44 -10.69 -21.64
CA GLY A 141 17.91 -11.46 -20.49
C GLY A 141 16.88 -11.56 -19.36
N PRO A 142 17.32 -11.96 -18.15
CA PRO A 142 16.42 -12.13 -17.02
C PRO A 142 15.79 -10.80 -16.59
N LEU A 143 14.47 -10.77 -16.54
CA LEU A 143 13.68 -9.64 -16.06
C LEU A 143 13.62 -9.66 -14.54
N SER A 144 13.83 -8.51 -13.92
CA SER A 144 13.82 -8.32 -12.47
C SER A 144 12.67 -7.40 -12.06
N GLY A 145 12.06 -7.69 -10.90
CA GLY A 145 10.94 -6.92 -10.40
C GLY A 145 10.37 -7.47 -9.09
N TYR A 146 9.19 -6.97 -8.73
CA TYR A 146 8.49 -7.33 -7.50
C TYR A 146 7.24 -8.15 -7.79
N LEU A 147 7.07 -9.25 -7.07
CA LEU A 147 5.90 -10.09 -7.21
C LEU A 147 4.64 -9.39 -6.68
N GLN A 148 3.61 -9.37 -7.51
CA GLN A 148 2.28 -8.89 -7.20
C GLN A 148 1.29 -10.06 -7.20
N THR A 149 0.31 -9.98 -6.31
CA THR A 149 -0.75 -10.98 -6.19
C THR A 149 -1.96 -10.63 -7.04
N SER A 150 -2.77 -11.63 -7.37
CA SER A 150 -4.07 -11.42 -8.01
C SER A 150 -4.94 -10.42 -7.23
N GLN A 151 -5.59 -9.51 -7.95
CA GLN A 151 -6.47 -8.48 -7.40
C GLN A 151 -7.94 -8.87 -7.59
N LYS A 152 -8.59 -9.27 -6.50
CA LYS A 152 -10.01 -9.65 -6.48
C LYS A 152 -10.96 -8.47 -6.32
N MET A 153 -12.24 -8.69 -6.63
CA MET A 153 -13.31 -7.76 -6.28
C MET A 153 -13.49 -7.69 -4.76
N PRO A 154 -14.16 -6.63 -4.24
CA PRO A 154 -14.60 -6.59 -2.85
C PRO A 154 -15.34 -7.88 -2.46
N GLY A 155 -14.99 -8.45 -1.31
CA GLY A 155 -15.52 -9.75 -0.86
C GLY A 155 -14.80 -10.98 -1.44
N GLY A 156 -13.74 -10.80 -2.24
CA GLY A 156 -12.89 -11.88 -2.74
C GLY A 156 -13.37 -12.55 -4.04
N ALA A 157 -14.46 -12.07 -4.63
CA ALA A 157 -14.99 -12.60 -5.88
C ALA A 157 -14.04 -12.33 -7.06
N THR A 158 -13.98 -13.29 -7.99
CA THR A 158 -13.29 -13.13 -9.28
C THR A 158 -14.04 -12.12 -10.15
N SER A 159 -13.30 -11.33 -10.90
CA SER A 159 -13.82 -10.39 -11.88
C SER A 159 -14.72 -11.10 -12.89
N ALA A 160 -15.71 -10.39 -13.43
CA ALA A 160 -16.57 -10.92 -14.47
C ALA A 160 -15.71 -11.43 -15.63
N ILE A 161 -15.90 -12.70 -16.00
CA ILE A 161 -15.22 -13.34 -17.12
C ILE A 161 -16.00 -12.96 -18.38
N PRO A 162 -15.38 -12.23 -19.32
CA PRO A 162 -16.04 -11.89 -20.58
C PRO A 162 -16.26 -13.14 -21.45
N ASP A 163 -17.29 -13.11 -22.29
CA ASP A 163 -17.56 -14.20 -23.25
C ASP A 163 -16.49 -14.28 -24.36
N ASP A 164 -15.99 -13.12 -24.78
CA ASP A 164 -14.92 -12.98 -25.78
C ASP A 164 -13.64 -12.42 -25.14
N PRO A 165 -12.43 -12.76 -25.64
CA PRO A 165 -11.18 -12.20 -25.14
C PRO A 165 -11.18 -10.67 -25.16
N VAL A 166 -10.77 -10.06 -24.05
CA VAL A 166 -10.67 -8.60 -23.94
C VAL A 166 -9.23 -8.16 -23.70
N THR A 167 -8.87 -7.02 -24.27
CA THR A 167 -7.56 -6.39 -24.11
C THR A 167 -7.51 -5.45 -22.89
N GLY A 168 -8.64 -5.21 -22.21
CA GLY A 168 -8.73 -4.16 -21.20
C GLY A 168 -9.44 -4.61 -19.92
N TRP A 169 -8.71 -4.64 -18.81
CA TRP A 169 -9.15 -5.10 -17.49
C TRP A 169 -9.16 -3.96 -16.48
N PHE A 170 -10.02 -3.99 -15.46
CA PHE A 170 -10.00 -2.97 -14.39
C PHE A 170 -9.07 -3.33 -13.21
N ARG A 171 -8.65 -4.60 -13.14
CA ARG A 171 -7.83 -5.16 -12.07
C ARG A 171 -6.93 -6.24 -12.65
N LEU A 172 -5.80 -6.49 -11.99
CA LEU A 172 -4.93 -7.62 -12.31
C LEU A 172 -5.48 -8.92 -11.66
N ASP A 173 -6.66 -9.36 -12.08
CA ASP A 173 -7.27 -10.60 -11.61
C ASP A 173 -6.76 -11.78 -12.44
N ILE A 174 -5.70 -12.43 -11.95
CA ILE A 174 -4.96 -13.47 -12.68
C ILE A 174 -5.86 -14.65 -13.04
N GLU A 175 -6.79 -15.02 -12.15
CA GLU A 175 -7.70 -16.14 -12.38
C GLU A 175 -8.75 -15.81 -13.45
N ALA A 176 -9.22 -14.56 -13.52
CA ALA A 176 -10.12 -14.15 -14.60
C ALA A 176 -9.36 -14.06 -15.94
N ILE A 177 -8.16 -13.45 -15.93
CA ILE A 177 -7.32 -13.29 -17.11
C ILE A 177 -6.87 -14.65 -17.67
N GLN A 178 -6.63 -15.66 -16.82
CA GLN A 178 -6.29 -17.02 -17.22
C GLN A 178 -7.26 -17.61 -18.24
N THR A 179 -8.54 -17.24 -18.19
CA THR A 179 -9.58 -17.82 -19.07
C THR A 179 -9.39 -17.50 -20.56
N GLN A 180 -8.66 -16.43 -20.88
CA GLN A 180 -8.34 -16.06 -22.27
C GLN A 180 -6.88 -16.36 -22.67
N MET A 181 -6.13 -17.08 -21.83
CA MET A 181 -4.72 -17.42 -22.09
C MET A 181 -4.57 -18.85 -22.63
N PRO A 182 -3.72 -19.08 -23.65
CA PRO A 182 -3.51 -20.42 -24.21
C PRO A 182 -2.57 -21.29 -23.36
N TYR A 183 -2.19 -20.82 -22.16
CA TYR A 183 -1.25 -21.48 -21.25
C TYR A 183 -1.58 -21.19 -19.80
N LEU A 184 -0.99 -21.96 -18.89
CA LEU A 184 -1.16 -21.78 -17.46
C LEU A 184 -0.31 -20.61 -16.93
N LEU A 185 -0.98 -19.62 -16.35
CA LEU A 185 -0.36 -18.51 -15.63
C LEU A 185 0.11 -18.96 -14.24
N LEU A 186 1.24 -18.42 -13.79
CA LEU A 186 1.57 -18.43 -12.36
C LEU A 186 0.54 -17.58 -11.60
N PRO A 187 0.17 -17.96 -10.35
CA PRO A 187 -0.79 -17.21 -9.54
C PRO A 187 -0.18 -15.92 -8.92
N VAL A 188 0.83 -15.35 -9.57
CA VAL A 188 1.52 -14.10 -9.26
C VAL A 188 1.87 -13.40 -10.58
N ALA A 189 2.03 -12.09 -10.52
CA ALA A 189 2.55 -11.27 -11.60
C ALA A 189 3.90 -10.66 -11.21
N LEU A 190 4.74 -10.33 -12.18
CA LEU A 190 5.98 -9.60 -11.97
C LEU A 190 5.76 -8.13 -12.34
N GLN A 191 5.88 -7.21 -11.39
CA GLN A 191 5.95 -5.79 -11.70
C GLN A 191 7.41 -5.38 -11.86
N LEU A 192 7.77 -4.92 -13.07
CA LEU A 192 9.16 -4.55 -13.35
C LEU A 192 9.63 -3.44 -12.42
N GLU A 193 10.87 -3.55 -11.96
CA GLU A 193 11.52 -2.48 -11.22
C GLU A 193 11.88 -1.30 -12.13
N ALA A 194 12.11 -0.14 -11.53
CA ALA A 194 12.66 0.97 -12.28
C ALA A 194 14.05 0.58 -12.80
N GLU A 195 14.33 0.87 -14.07
CA GLU A 195 15.61 0.56 -14.69
C GLU A 195 16.52 1.78 -14.67
N ASP A 196 17.72 1.60 -14.11
CA ASP A 196 18.75 2.64 -14.09
C ASP A 196 19.12 3.04 -15.52
N GLY A 197 19.09 4.34 -15.80
CA GLY A 197 19.46 4.88 -17.12
C GLY A 197 18.35 4.83 -18.18
N ARG A 198 17.15 4.31 -17.85
CA ARG A 198 15.98 4.44 -18.72
C ARG A 198 15.65 5.93 -18.92
N PRO A 199 15.46 6.43 -20.16
CA PRO A 199 15.16 7.83 -20.40
C PRO A 199 13.93 8.29 -19.61
N TYR A 200 13.99 9.50 -19.04
CA TYR A 200 12.93 10.00 -18.17
C TYR A 200 11.56 10.06 -18.87
N ASP A 201 11.53 10.28 -20.18
CA ASP A 201 10.36 10.36 -21.05
C ASP A 201 9.95 9.00 -21.66
N ALA A 202 10.78 7.96 -21.57
CA ALA A 202 10.48 6.64 -22.11
C ALA A 202 9.18 6.04 -21.55
N LEU A 203 8.41 5.40 -22.42
CA LEU A 203 7.19 4.67 -22.11
C LEU A 203 7.37 3.18 -22.43
N PRO A 204 6.74 2.27 -21.67
CA PRO A 204 5.96 2.52 -20.45
C PRO A 204 6.82 3.02 -19.28
N LYS A 205 6.23 3.83 -18.39
CA LYS A 205 6.85 4.23 -17.12
C LYS A 205 6.89 3.04 -16.18
N ARG A 206 8.10 2.54 -15.87
CA ARG A 206 8.27 1.53 -14.83
C ARG A 206 8.07 2.22 -13.48
N VAL A 207 6.98 1.86 -12.80
CA VAL A 207 6.63 2.38 -11.48
C VAL A 207 6.83 1.24 -10.51
N GLU A 208 7.72 1.41 -9.55
CA GLU A 208 7.83 0.46 -8.46
C GLU A 208 6.54 0.46 -7.64
N PRO A 209 6.14 -0.70 -7.09
CA PRO A 209 5.07 -0.71 -6.10
C PRO A 209 5.43 0.23 -4.94
N ASP A 210 4.42 0.72 -4.21
CA ASP A 210 4.70 1.49 -2.98
C ASP A 210 5.32 0.57 -1.92
N LEU A 211 6.64 0.62 -1.83
CA LEU A 211 7.48 -0.12 -0.89
C LEU A 211 7.92 0.75 0.29
N SER A 212 7.22 1.87 0.54
CA SER A 212 7.52 2.80 1.62
C SER A 212 7.61 2.10 2.98
N LEU A 213 8.80 2.18 3.58
CA LEU A 213 9.07 1.80 4.97
C LEU A 213 8.84 2.97 5.94
N SER A 214 8.16 4.03 5.51
CA SER A 214 7.83 5.15 6.39
C SER A 214 6.91 4.68 7.52
N GLU A 215 7.19 5.17 8.73
CA GLU A 215 6.35 4.98 9.92
C GLU A 215 5.15 5.94 9.93
N GLY A 216 5.09 6.90 9.01
CA GLY A 216 4.08 7.95 9.00
C GLY A 216 4.19 8.89 10.21
N ASN A 217 3.09 9.58 10.51
CA ASN A 217 3.04 10.61 11.56
C ASN A 217 2.52 10.06 12.91
N HIS A 218 2.45 8.74 13.09
CA HIS A 218 1.84 8.14 14.28
C HIS A 218 2.52 8.61 15.59
N LEU A 219 3.86 8.68 15.62
CA LEU A 219 4.59 9.16 16.80
C LEU A 219 4.31 10.63 17.12
N SER A 220 4.35 11.51 16.12
CA SER A 220 4.12 12.95 16.34
C SER A 220 2.69 13.21 16.82
N TYR A 221 1.70 12.48 16.28
CA TYR A 221 0.33 12.55 16.79
C TYR A 221 0.19 12.00 18.20
N ALA A 222 0.89 10.92 18.56
CA ALA A 222 0.88 10.42 19.93
C ALA A 222 1.40 11.48 20.92
N ILE A 223 2.54 12.11 20.61
CA ILE A 223 3.11 13.20 21.39
C ILE A 223 2.12 14.37 21.50
N GLN A 224 1.48 14.74 20.39
CA GLN A 224 0.49 15.82 20.37
C GLN A 224 -0.70 15.52 21.29
N TRP A 225 -1.24 14.30 21.28
CA TRP A 225 -2.34 13.92 22.15
C TRP A 225 -1.97 13.94 23.64
N PHE A 226 -0.77 13.47 23.99
CA PHE A 226 -0.28 13.57 25.37
C PHE A 226 -0.03 15.02 25.79
N ALA A 227 0.51 15.85 24.90
CA ALA A 227 0.70 17.28 25.17
C ALA A 227 -0.64 17.98 25.43
N PHE A 228 -1.69 17.69 24.64
CA PHE A 228 -3.03 18.23 24.88
C PHE A 228 -3.61 17.80 26.24
N ALA A 229 -3.43 16.55 26.64
CA ALA A 229 -3.86 16.08 27.96
C ALA A 229 -3.14 16.85 29.08
N ILE A 230 -1.82 17.05 28.97
CA ILE A 230 -1.02 17.80 29.94
C ILE A 230 -1.47 19.26 30.00
N ILE A 231 -1.60 19.92 28.85
CA ILE A 231 -2.03 21.33 28.77
C ILE A 231 -3.42 21.51 29.37
N ALA A 232 -4.37 20.62 29.06
CA ALA A 232 -5.71 20.65 29.64
C ALA A 232 -5.67 20.55 31.17
N GLY A 233 -4.83 19.66 31.72
CA GLY A 233 -4.61 19.56 33.16
C GLY A 233 -4.02 20.82 33.78
N ILE A 234 -2.97 21.40 33.17
CA ILE A 234 -2.32 22.63 33.64
C ILE A 234 -3.30 23.80 33.64
N VAL A 235 -4.01 24.02 32.52
CA VAL A 235 -5.00 25.09 32.37
C VAL A 235 -6.13 24.91 33.39
N TYR A 236 -6.61 23.69 33.58
CA TYR A 236 -7.67 23.42 34.56
C TYR A 236 -7.24 23.74 35.99
N ILE A 237 -6.04 23.29 36.40
CA ILE A 237 -5.49 23.59 37.73
C ILE A 237 -5.31 25.10 37.91
N ALA A 238 -4.83 25.82 36.89
CA ALA A 238 -4.66 27.27 36.94
C ALA A 238 -6.01 27.99 37.11
N LEU A 239 -7.05 27.56 36.39
CA LEU A 239 -8.41 28.11 36.50
C LEU A 239 -9.01 27.89 37.90
N VAL A 240 -8.84 26.70 38.48
CA VAL A 240 -9.29 26.40 39.84
C VAL A 240 -8.57 27.31 40.84
N ARG A 241 -7.24 27.45 40.75
CA ARG A 241 -6.45 28.34 41.64
C ARG A 241 -6.86 29.80 41.51
N GLN A 242 -7.11 30.29 40.30
CA GLN A 242 -7.55 31.67 40.10
C GLN A 242 -8.91 31.93 40.74
N GLN A 243 -9.82 30.96 40.67
CA GLN A 243 -11.14 31.07 41.29
C GLN A 243 -11.04 31.08 42.83
N GLU A 244 -10.16 30.28 43.42
CA GLU A 244 -9.87 30.30 44.87
C GLU A 244 -9.40 31.68 45.34
N GLN A 245 -8.52 32.33 44.57
CA GLN A 245 -8.03 33.67 44.88
C GLN A 245 -9.14 34.73 44.81
N LYS A 246 -10.09 34.60 43.88
CA LYS A 246 -11.21 35.55 43.71
C LYS A 246 -12.29 35.41 44.79
N HIS A 247 -12.44 34.23 45.37
CA HIS A 247 -13.47 33.93 46.38
C HIS A 247 -12.86 33.13 47.55
N PRO A 248 -12.08 33.79 48.44
CA PRO A 248 -11.52 33.11 49.60
C PRO A 248 -12.65 32.56 50.48
N PRO A 249 -12.51 31.34 51.03
CA PRO A 249 -13.50 30.79 51.95
C PRO A 249 -13.63 31.72 53.18
N ARG A 250 -14.87 32.02 53.56
CA ARG A 250 -15.19 32.73 54.80
C ARG A 250 -14.96 31.85 56.02
#